data_AF-A0A7Y5G4C5-F1
#
_entry.id   AF-A0A7Y5G4C5-F1
#
_cell.length_a   1.000
_cell.length_b   1.000
_cell.length_c   1.000
_cell.angle_alpha   90.00
_cell.angle_beta   90.00
_cell.angle_gamma   90.00
#
_symmetry.space_group_name_H-M   'P 1'
#
loop_
_entity.id
_entity.type
_entity.pdbx_description
1 polymer ?
#
loop_
_entity_poly.entity_id
_entity_poly.type
_entity_poly.pdbx_seq_one_letter_code
_entity_poly.pdbx_strand_id
1 'polypeptide(L)'
;QALKARCESVETPSLAAARSAEGIARWYAERRELILIHDALAQSDLIKPGAVLFFGQEQRLYRNLTAKQAFQAIYHVGIVVSVEHDTEGRVVSYKMFQGRSPGKPAAITNYHWRQPSRPTFPAFGNGEQQWIAFARLCSASSY
;
A
#
# COMPACT_ATOMS: atom_id res chain seq x y z
N GLN A 1 -8.76 -20.72 -1.70
CA GLN A 1 -10.12 -20.90 -1.15
C GLN A 1 -10.37 -20.11 0.14
N ALA A 2 -9.37 -19.81 1.00
CA ALA A 2 -9.60 -19.11 2.27
C ALA A 2 -9.94 -17.59 2.19
N LEU A 3 -9.47 -16.87 1.16
CA LEU A 3 -9.68 -15.41 1.06
C LEU A 3 -11.13 -15.04 0.71
N LYS A 4 -11.75 -15.73 -0.25
CA LYS A 4 -13.17 -15.51 -0.62
C LYS A 4 -14.14 -15.80 0.53
N ALA A 5 -13.82 -16.75 1.39
CA ALA A 5 -14.65 -17.06 2.57
C ALA A 5 -14.55 -16.00 3.69
N ARG A 6 -13.48 -15.20 3.69
CA ARG A 6 -13.28 -14.10 4.65
C ARG A 6 -13.60 -12.72 4.06
N CYS A 7 -13.69 -12.64 2.74
CA CYS A 7 -14.05 -11.48 1.96
C CYS A 7 -14.91 -11.93 0.79
N GLU A 8 -16.22 -12.03 1.01
CA GLU A 8 -17.18 -12.50 0.00
C GLU A 8 -17.20 -11.60 -1.24
N SER A 9 -16.86 -10.32 -1.09
CA SER A 9 -16.74 -9.33 -2.15
C SER A 9 -15.32 -9.16 -2.72
N VAL A 10 -14.37 -10.07 -2.45
CA VAL A 10 -13.02 -9.96 -3.01
C VAL A 10 -13.08 -10.14 -4.53
N GLU A 11 -13.05 -9.02 -5.23
CA GLU A 11 -12.77 -8.95 -6.65
C GLU A 11 -11.26 -8.80 -6.82
N THR A 12 -10.70 -9.49 -7.82
CA THR A 12 -9.27 -9.41 -8.13
C THR A 12 -9.09 -8.96 -9.56
N PRO A 13 -8.08 -8.11 -9.86
CA PRO A 13 -7.78 -7.74 -11.24
C PRO A 13 -7.52 -8.98 -12.09
N SER A 14 -7.88 -8.90 -13.38
CA SER A 14 -7.47 -9.92 -14.35
C SER A 14 -5.94 -10.00 -14.40
N LEU A 15 -5.39 -11.12 -14.90
CA LEU A 15 -3.94 -11.27 -15.07
C LEU A 15 -3.33 -10.13 -15.90
N ALA A 16 -4.06 -9.59 -16.88
CA ALA A 16 -3.61 -8.48 -17.71
C ALA A 16 -3.54 -7.16 -16.90
N ALA A 17 -4.55 -6.87 -16.09
CA ALA A 17 -4.58 -5.70 -15.22
C ALA A 17 -3.58 -5.80 -14.05
N ALA A 18 -3.26 -7.02 -13.61
CA ALA A 18 -2.36 -7.27 -12.49
C ALA A 18 -0.86 -7.35 -12.85
N ARG A 19 -0.48 -7.10 -14.11
CA ARG A 19 0.92 -7.27 -14.57
C ARG A 19 1.91 -6.27 -13.97
N SER A 20 1.44 -5.15 -13.43
CA SER A 20 2.28 -4.12 -12.81
C SER A 20 1.59 -3.48 -11.60
N ALA A 21 2.36 -2.85 -10.72
CA ALA A 21 1.83 -2.08 -9.59
C ALA A 21 0.92 -0.93 -10.08
N GLU A 22 1.29 -0.27 -11.18
CA GLU A 22 0.44 0.72 -11.86
C GLU A 22 -0.90 0.11 -12.32
N GLY A 23 -0.87 -1.05 -12.99
CA GLY A 23 -2.08 -1.71 -13.48
C GLY A 23 -3.05 -2.07 -12.37
N ILE A 24 -2.52 -2.56 -11.24
CA ILE A 24 -3.31 -2.83 -10.04
C ILE A 24 -3.90 -1.54 -9.47
N ALA A 25 -3.13 -0.45 -9.42
CA ALA A 25 -3.63 0.85 -8.94
C ALA A 25 -4.74 1.41 -9.84
N ARG A 26 -4.58 1.30 -11.17
CA ARG A 26 -5.62 1.69 -12.15
C ARG A 26 -6.91 0.90 -11.94
N TRP A 27 -6.80 -0.40 -11.72
CA TRP A 27 -7.94 -1.26 -11.44
C TRP A 27 -8.73 -0.79 -10.20
N TYR A 28 -8.06 -0.44 -9.10
CA TYR A 28 -8.73 0.16 -7.93
C TYR A 28 -9.32 1.56 -8.22
N ALA A 29 -8.64 2.36 -9.05
CA ALA A 29 -9.10 3.71 -9.36
C ALA A 29 -10.37 3.72 -10.23
N GLU A 30 -10.48 2.82 -11.21
CA GLU A 30 -11.69 2.63 -12.03
C GLU A 30 -12.91 2.30 -11.17
N ARG A 31 -12.68 1.67 -10.02
CA ARG A 31 -13.70 1.30 -9.04
C ARG A 31 -13.93 2.36 -7.95
N ARG A 32 -13.23 3.49 -8.01
CA ARG A 32 -13.24 4.55 -6.97
C ARG A 32 -12.80 4.04 -5.60
N GLU A 33 -11.98 2.99 -5.55
CA GLU A 33 -11.47 2.36 -4.33
C GLU A 33 -10.03 2.79 -4.01
N LEU A 34 -9.33 3.45 -4.95
CA LEU A 34 -8.00 3.99 -4.74
C LEU A 34 -8.05 5.36 -4.04
N ILE A 35 -7.40 5.47 -2.89
CA ILE A 35 -7.26 6.70 -2.12
C ILE A 35 -5.81 7.19 -2.23
N LEU A 36 -5.62 8.45 -2.60
CA LEU A 36 -4.30 9.07 -2.63
C LEU A 36 -3.86 9.49 -1.22
N ILE A 37 -2.57 9.33 -0.96
CA ILE A 37 -1.96 9.68 0.32
C ILE A 37 -1.13 10.93 0.12
N HIS A 38 -1.51 11.98 0.86
CA HIS A 38 -0.84 13.27 0.82
C HIS A 38 -0.02 13.51 2.09
N ASP A 39 -0.45 12.92 3.21
CA ASP A 39 0.26 12.93 4.48
C ASP A 39 0.18 11.54 5.14
N ALA A 40 1.31 10.82 5.10
CA ALA A 40 1.41 9.46 5.64
C ALA A 40 1.20 9.40 7.16
N LEU A 41 1.59 10.44 7.90
CA LEU A 41 1.45 10.47 9.36
C LEU A 41 0.00 10.74 9.75
N ALA A 42 -0.65 11.70 9.08
CA ALA A 42 -2.04 12.04 9.31
C ALA A 42 -3.00 10.92 8.85
N GLN A 43 -2.63 10.18 7.79
CA GLN A 43 -3.45 9.10 7.23
C GLN A 43 -3.04 7.70 7.73
N SER A 44 -2.21 7.62 8.79
CA SER A 44 -1.66 6.34 9.27
C SER A 44 -2.72 5.32 9.71
N ASP A 45 -3.92 5.76 10.08
CA ASP A 45 -5.05 4.87 10.41
C ASP A 45 -5.54 4.01 9.22
N LEU A 46 -5.16 4.35 7.99
CA LEU A 46 -5.43 3.50 6.82
C LEU A 46 -4.55 2.23 6.80
N ILE A 47 -3.43 2.24 7.53
CA ILE A 47 -2.51 1.10 7.63
C ILE A 47 -3.13 0.07 8.58
N LYS A 48 -3.84 -0.91 8.02
CA LYS A 48 -4.46 -2.04 8.73
C LYS A 48 -4.19 -3.35 7.99
N PRO A 49 -4.23 -4.52 8.64
CA PRO A 49 -4.16 -5.79 7.91
C PRO A 49 -5.17 -5.84 6.76
N GLY A 50 -4.72 -6.22 5.57
CA GLY A 50 -5.52 -6.17 4.33
C GLY A 50 -5.49 -4.84 3.57
N ALA A 51 -4.79 -3.83 4.08
CA ALA A 51 -4.46 -2.62 3.32
C ALA A 51 -3.54 -2.96 2.15
N VAL A 52 -3.88 -2.51 0.95
CA VAL A 52 -3.01 -2.56 -0.23
C VAL A 52 -2.34 -1.21 -0.35
N LEU A 53 -1.02 -1.17 -0.14
CA LEU A 53 -0.23 0.06 -0.17
C LEU A 53 0.54 0.15 -1.48
N PHE A 54 0.54 1.34 -2.08
CA PHE A 54 1.30 1.66 -3.27
C PHE A 54 2.35 2.71 -2.95
N PHE A 55 3.57 2.45 -3.41
CA PHE A 55 4.71 3.30 -3.18
C PHE A 55 5.25 3.88 -4.49
N GLY A 56 5.76 5.10 -4.40
CA GLY A 56 6.39 5.80 -5.50
C GLY A 56 7.77 5.24 -5.86
N GLN A 57 8.48 5.95 -6.71
CA GLN A 57 9.88 5.67 -7.04
C GLN A 57 10.80 6.07 -5.87
N GLU A 58 12.00 5.50 -5.86
CA GLU A 58 13.04 5.79 -4.87
C GLU A 58 13.50 7.25 -4.96
N GLN A 59 13.85 7.84 -3.81
CA GLN A 59 14.43 9.19 -3.69
C GLN A 59 13.59 10.33 -4.29
N ARG A 60 12.29 10.10 -4.46
CA ARG A 60 11.35 11.13 -4.93
C ARG A 60 10.37 11.50 -3.84
N LEU A 61 10.20 12.80 -3.66
CA LEU A 61 9.18 13.35 -2.79
C LEU A 61 7.96 13.76 -3.62
N TYR A 62 6.82 13.20 -3.25
CA TYR A 62 5.55 13.43 -3.88
C TYR A 62 4.66 14.27 -2.95
N ARG A 63 4.13 15.37 -3.49
CA ARG A 63 3.20 16.27 -2.80
C ARG A 63 2.01 16.53 -3.71
N ASN A 64 0.79 16.43 -3.18
CA ASN A 64 -0.46 16.79 -3.86
C ASN A 64 -0.61 16.15 -5.26
N LEU A 65 -0.31 14.86 -5.38
CA LEU A 65 -0.45 14.15 -6.65
C LEU A 65 -1.93 14.10 -7.07
N THR A 66 -2.17 14.36 -8.35
CA THR A 66 -3.39 13.90 -9.02
C THR A 66 -3.34 12.39 -9.23
N ALA A 67 -4.50 11.75 -9.46
CA ALA A 67 -4.56 10.32 -9.75
C ALA A 67 -3.67 9.92 -10.94
N LYS A 68 -3.68 10.72 -12.02
CA LYS A 68 -2.84 10.50 -13.21
C LYS A 68 -1.34 10.51 -12.86
N GLN A 69 -0.90 11.48 -12.05
CA GLN A 69 0.49 11.56 -11.61
C GLN A 69 0.85 10.41 -10.67
N ALA A 70 -0.08 9.98 -9.81
CA ALA A 70 0.12 8.83 -8.94
C ALA A 70 0.38 7.55 -9.75
N PHE A 71 -0.40 7.27 -10.80
CA PHE A 71 -0.17 6.08 -11.64
C PHE A 71 1.22 6.04 -12.26
N GLN A 72 1.71 7.19 -12.73
CA GLN A 72 3.05 7.31 -13.31
C GLN A 72 4.17 7.18 -12.26
N ALA A 73 3.87 7.48 -10.99
CA ALA A 73 4.80 7.41 -9.88
C ALA A 73 4.86 6.02 -9.23
N ILE A 74 3.77 5.27 -9.25
CA ILE A 74 3.67 3.97 -8.56
C ILE A 74 4.67 2.98 -9.13
N TYR A 75 5.53 2.48 -8.26
CA TYR A 75 6.60 1.55 -8.58
C TYR A 75 6.50 0.24 -7.80
N HIS A 76 5.97 0.29 -6.57
CA HIS A 76 5.88 -0.86 -5.69
C HIS A 76 4.48 -1.00 -5.10
N VAL A 77 4.05 -2.24 -4.85
CA VAL A 77 2.79 -2.56 -4.18
C VAL A 77 2.99 -3.69 -3.18
N GLY A 78 2.34 -3.61 -2.03
CA GLY A 78 2.33 -4.67 -1.04
C GLY A 78 1.06 -4.67 -0.20
N ILE A 79 0.85 -5.76 0.55
CA ILE A 79 -0.33 -5.94 1.40
C ILE A 79 0.10 -5.95 2.86
N VAL A 80 -0.49 -5.11 3.69
CA VAL A 80 -0.22 -5.10 5.12
C VAL A 80 -0.77 -6.39 5.75
N VAL A 81 0.06 -7.06 6.55
CA VAL A 81 -0.32 -8.32 7.23
C VAL A 81 -0.31 -8.21 8.75
N SER A 82 0.35 -7.19 9.31
CA SER A 82 0.43 -6.93 10.75
C SER A 82 0.72 -5.46 10.97
N VAL A 83 0.21 -4.88 12.07
CA VAL A 83 0.41 -3.47 12.44
C VAL A 83 0.70 -3.40 13.92
N GLU A 84 1.75 -2.67 14.28
CA GLU A 84 2.12 -2.38 15.67
C GLU A 84 1.64 -0.97 16.01
N HIS A 85 1.08 -0.82 17.22
CA HIS A 85 0.61 0.46 17.74
C HIS A 85 1.36 0.82 19.03
N ASP A 86 1.51 2.10 19.31
CA ASP A 86 1.96 2.57 20.63
C ASP A 86 0.82 2.55 21.66
N THR A 87 1.14 2.98 22.89
CA THR A 87 0.19 3.09 24.00
C THR A 87 -0.92 4.10 23.77
N GLU A 88 -0.75 5.03 22.82
CA GLU A 88 -1.77 6.01 22.42
C GLU A 88 -2.64 5.47 21.26
N GLY A 89 -2.39 4.23 20.81
CA GLY A 89 -3.10 3.62 19.69
C GLY A 89 -2.65 4.11 18.32
N ARG A 90 -1.53 4.84 18.21
CA ARG A 90 -1.00 5.31 16.92
C ARG A 90 -0.20 4.20 16.26
N VAL A 91 -0.33 4.06 14.94
CA VAL A 91 0.51 3.15 14.17
C VAL A 91 1.99 3.56 14.30
N VAL A 92 2.84 2.64 14.74
CA VAL A 92 4.29 2.84 14.84
C VAL A 92 5.06 2.05 13.79
N SER A 93 4.55 0.90 13.37
CA SER A 93 5.14 0.12 12.29
C SER A 93 4.16 -0.88 11.69
N TYR A 94 4.51 -1.48 10.54
CA TYR A 94 3.75 -2.57 9.98
C TYR A 94 4.64 -3.61 9.29
N LYS A 95 4.08 -4.80 9.10
CA LYS A 95 4.64 -5.86 8.26
C LYS A 95 3.86 -5.94 6.96
N MET A 96 4.56 -6.15 5.85
CA MET A 96 4.00 -6.15 4.52
C MET A 96 4.38 -7.41 3.76
N PHE A 97 3.39 -8.09 3.21
CA PHE A 97 3.60 -9.12 2.19
C PHE A 97 3.89 -8.45 0.85
N GLN A 98 5.04 -8.81 0.26
CA GLN A 98 5.45 -8.38 -1.06
C GLN A 98 5.32 -9.55 -2.04
N GLY A 99 4.77 -9.26 -3.22
CA GLY A 99 4.68 -10.23 -4.31
C GLY A 99 6.05 -10.64 -4.84
N ARG A 100 6.06 -11.72 -5.64
CA ARG A 100 7.27 -12.18 -6.33
C ARG A 100 7.71 -11.15 -7.40
N SER A 101 9.00 -10.90 -7.52
CA SER A 101 9.60 -10.18 -8.65
C SER A 101 10.72 -11.03 -9.28
N PRO A 102 11.19 -10.71 -10.51
CA PRO A 102 12.36 -11.39 -11.06
C PRO A 102 13.53 -11.38 -10.06
N GLY A 103 14.06 -12.55 -9.74
CA GLY A 103 15.17 -12.73 -8.79
C GLY A 103 14.83 -12.56 -7.31
N LYS A 104 13.57 -12.28 -6.91
CA LYS A 104 13.18 -12.15 -5.49
C LYS A 104 11.92 -12.96 -5.18
N PRO A 105 11.96 -13.90 -4.21
CA PRO A 105 10.77 -14.63 -3.78
C PRO A 105 9.77 -13.68 -3.10
N ALA A 106 8.51 -14.09 -3.05
CA ALA A 106 7.53 -13.41 -2.21
C ALA A 106 7.94 -13.55 -0.73
N ALA A 107 7.83 -12.47 0.04
CA ALA A 107 8.30 -12.41 1.41
C ALA A 107 7.50 -11.40 2.24
N ILE A 108 7.60 -11.52 3.56
CA ILE A 108 7.10 -10.50 4.49
C ILE A 108 8.28 -9.63 4.94
N THR A 109 8.12 -8.31 4.81
CA THR A 109 9.08 -7.32 5.32
C THR A 109 8.52 -6.60 6.54
N ASN A 110 9.41 -6.08 7.40
CA ASN A 110 9.08 -5.54 8.72
C ASN A 110 9.83 -4.23 9.06
N TYR A 111 10.35 -3.53 8.05
CA TYR A 111 11.14 -2.30 8.22
C TYR A 111 10.35 -1.02 7.93
N HIS A 112 9.03 -1.06 8.04
CA HIS A 112 8.14 0.06 7.70
C HIS A 112 7.71 0.82 8.95
N TRP A 113 8.47 1.85 9.33
CA TRP A 113 8.31 2.54 10.60
C TRP A 113 7.76 3.96 10.45
N ARG A 114 7.00 4.41 11.44
CA ARG A 114 6.58 5.82 11.59
C ARG A 114 7.78 6.76 11.64
N GLN A 115 8.79 6.37 12.41
CA GLN A 115 10.10 7.01 12.47
C GLN A 115 11.10 6.07 11.77
N PRO A 116 11.50 6.36 10.52
CA PRO A 116 12.39 5.48 9.79
C PRO A 116 13.81 5.50 10.35
N SER A 117 14.56 4.42 10.14
CA SER A 117 15.94 4.28 10.61
C SER A 117 16.93 5.26 9.97
N ARG A 118 16.56 5.86 8.83
CA ARG A 118 17.33 6.89 8.13
C ARG A 118 16.49 8.15 7.98
N PRO A 119 17.02 9.34 8.32
CA PRO A 119 16.26 10.60 8.23
C PRO A 119 15.77 10.96 6.83
N THR A 120 16.42 10.45 5.78
CA THR A 120 16.05 10.69 4.38
C THR A 120 14.90 9.82 3.90
N PHE A 121 14.54 8.78 4.66
CA PHE A 121 13.47 7.87 4.26
C PHE A 121 12.11 8.46 4.67
N PRO A 122 11.06 8.26 3.86
CA PRO A 122 9.72 8.70 4.23
C PRO A 122 9.17 7.83 5.38
N ALA A 123 8.39 8.47 6.26
CA ALA A 123 7.60 7.75 7.27
C ALA A 123 6.69 6.71 6.58
N PHE A 124 6.61 5.50 7.15
CA PHE A 124 5.86 4.38 6.61
C PHE A 124 6.25 3.99 5.16
N GLY A 125 7.46 4.34 4.72
CA GLY A 125 7.96 4.01 3.40
C GLY A 125 8.33 2.54 3.23
N ASN A 126 8.53 2.15 1.96
CA ASN A 126 9.29 0.94 1.61
C ASN A 126 10.73 1.34 1.31
N GLY A 127 11.55 1.47 2.36
CA GLY A 127 12.88 2.07 2.24
C GLY A 127 12.76 3.53 1.79
N GLU A 128 13.35 3.87 0.64
CA GLU A 128 13.33 5.22 0.05
C GLU A 128 12.04 5.55 -0.72
N GLN A 129 11.13 4.58 -0.85
CA GLN A 129 9.90 4.74 -1.61
C GLN A 129 8.78 5.28 -0.71
N GLN A 130 8.24 6.44 -1.06
CA GLN A 130 7.14 7.08 -0.33
C GLN A 130 5.83 6.33 -0.56
N TRP A 131 5.05 6.13 0.51
CA TRP A 131 3.66 5.67 0.41
C TRP A 131 2.78 6.78 -0.19
N ILE A 132 2.16 6.51 -1.35
CA ILE A 132 1.45 7.53 -2.14
C ILE A 132 0.00 7.17 -2.48
N ALA A 133 -0.39 5.90 -2.35
CA ALA A 133 -1.78 5.49 -2.49
C ALA A 133 -2.10 4.25 -1.65
N PHE A 134 -3.39 4.06 -1.39
CA PHE A 134 -3.94 2.97 -0.62
C PHE A 134 -5.22 2.45 -1.28
N ALA A 135 -5.47 1.17 -1.13
CA ALA A 135 -6.78 0.56 -1.34
C ALA A 135 -7.03 -0.51 -0.29
N ARG A 136 -8.27 -1.01 -0.21
CA ARG A 136 -8.61 -2.16 0.65
C ARG A 136 -8.63 -3.42 -0.19
N LEU A 137 -8.02 -4.49 0.32
CA LEU A 137 -8.09 -5.81 -0.32
C LEU A 137 -9.55 -6.30 -0.42
N CYS A 138 -10.36 -5.96 0.59
CA CYS A 138 -11.77 -6.28 0.63
C CYS A 138 -12.54 -4.97 0.63
N SER A 139 -13.43 -4.79 -0.34
CA SER A 139 -14.29 -3.61 -0.38
C SER A 139 -15.06 -3.53 0.94
N ALA A 140 -15.21 -2.32 1.48
CA ALA A 140 -16.23 -2.15 2.51
C ALA A 140 -17.55 -2.40 1.79
N SER A 141 -18.21 -3.53 2.07
CA SER A 141 -19.58 -3.72 1.63
C SER A 141 -20.34 -2.45 1.98
N SER A 142 -20.92 -1.81 0.98
CA SER A 142 -21.72 -0.60 1.11
C SER A 142 -22.70 -0.81 2.27
N TYR A 143 -22.50 -0.05 3.36
CA TYR A 143 -23.53 0.19 4.35
C TYR A 143 -24.58 1.12 3.74
#